data_AF-A0A2N0MK35-F1
#
_entry.id   AF-A0A2N0MK35-F1
#
_cell.length_a   1.000
_cell.length_b   1.000
_cell.length_c   1.000
_cell.angle_alpha   90.00
_cell.angle_beta   90.00
_cell.angle_gamma   90.00
#
_symmetry.space_group_name_H-M   'P 1'
#
loop_
_entity.id
_entity.type
_entity.pdbx_description
1 polymer ?
#
loop_
_entity_poly.entity_id
_entity_poly.type
_entity_poly.pdbx_seq_one_letter_code
_entity_poly.pdbx_strand_id
1 'polypeptide(L)'
;MERRQFTLEEANALVPWLEETFQRLAGLRQEHIDTQSRLDELLKHRGSNGSSSSNEAMQQAQGNVDRLARLMEEGFQDILAEGIIVRDVASGLVDFPSQREDREVFLCWIGGEEQIGFWHETNRGFTHRQPL
;
A
#
# COMPACT_ATOMS: atom_id res chain seq x y z
N MET A 1 -8.33 -20.13 -10.89
CA MET A 1 -7.82 -18.86 -11.46
C MET A 1 -6.32 -18.98 -11.47
N GLU A 2 -5.71 -19.03 -12.65
CA GLU A 2 -4.25 -18.99 -12.77
C GLU A 2 -3.78 -17.59 -12.36
N ARG A 3 -2.77 -17.52 -11.49
CA ARG A 3 -2.14 -16.24 -11.15
C ARG A 3 -1.44 -15.73 -12.40
N ARG A 4 -1.63 -14.45 -12.74
CA ARG A 4 -0.89 -13.81 -13.83
C ARG A 4 0.60 -13.98 -13.56
N GLN A 5 1.31 -14.54 -14.54
CA GLN A 5 2.76 -14.70 -14.49
C GLN A 5 3.37 -13.54 -15.26
N PHE A 6 4.18 -12.74 -14.59
CA PHE A 6 4.84 -11.58 -15.16
C PHE A 6 6.21 -11.97 -15.69
N THR A 7 6.58 -11.42 -16.85
CA THR A 7 7.98 -11.34 -17.25
C THR A 7 8.69 -10.22 -16.49
N LEU A 8 10.02 -10.23 -16.47
CA LEU A 8 10.81 -9.14 -15.89
C LEU A 8 10.52 -7.79 -16.58
N GLU A 9 10.27 -7.81 -17.90
CA GLU A 9 9.96 -6.62 -18.68
C GLU A 9 8.58 -6.06 -18.33
N GLU A 10 7.57 -6.93 -18.23
CA GLU A 10 6.21 -6.53 -17.82
C GLU A 10 6.19 -5.98 -16.40
N ALA A 11 6.89 -6.63 -15.47
CA ALA A 11 6.97 -6.19 -14.09
C ALA A 11 7.70 -4.83 -13.98
N ASN A 12 8.79 -4.64 -14.72
CA ASN A 12 9.49 -3.34 -14.80
C ASN A 12 8.63 -2.24 -15.42
N ALA A 13 7.77 -2.56 -16.40
CA ALA A 13 6.86 -1.59 -16.99
C ALA A 13 5.83 -1.05 -15.98
N LEU A 14 5.54 -1.80 -14.91
CA LEU A 14 4.62 -1.41 -13.84
C LEU A 14 5.30 -0.65 -12.70
N VAL A 15 6.64 -0.64 -12.63
CA VAL A 15 7.40 0.05 -11.56
C VAL A 15 7.05 1.54 -11.46
N PRO A 16 7.02 2.34 -12.55
CA PRO A 16 6.69 3.76 -12.44
C PRO A 16 5.28 4.02 -11.89
N TRP A 17 4.31 3.18 -12.29
CA TRP A 17 2.94 3.27 -11.79
C TRP A 17 2.82 2.84 -10.32
N LEU A 18 3.54 1.79 -9.92
CA LEU A 18 3.61 1.37 -8.53
C LEU A 18 4.23 2.45 -7.65
N GLU A 19 5.31 3.08 -8.11
CA GLU A 19 5.96 4.17 -7.39
C GLU A 19 4.98 5.32 -7.15
N GLU A 20 4.26 5.77 -8.18
CA GLU A 20 3.23 6.82 -8.03
C GLU A 20 2.11 6.37 -7.06
N THR A 21 1.67 5.12 -7.18
CA THR A 21 0.60 4.57 -6.34
C THR A 21 1.03 4.51 -4.87
N PHE A 22 2.24 4.02 -4.58
CA PHE A 22 2.76 4.00 -3.21
C PHE A 22 3.03 5.39 -2.65
N GLN A 23 3.52 6.33 -3.46
CA GLN A 23 3.66 7.73 -3.04
C GLN A 23 2.31 8.34 -2.66
N ARG A 24 1.25 8.07 -3.46
CA ARG A 24 -0.12 8.49 -3.15
C ARG A 24 -0.64 7.85 -1.86
N LEU A 25 -0.46 6.54 -1.71
CA LEU A 25 -0.86 5.79 -0.51
C LEU A 25 -0.13 6.28 0.75
N ALA A 26 1.15 6.62 0.63
CA ALA A 26 1.94 7.20 1.72
C ALA A 26 1.38 8.56 2.15
N GLY A 27 1.02 9.42 1.19
CA GLY A 27 0.36 10.70 1.45
C GLY A 27 -1.00 10.53 2.15
N LEU A 28 -1.85 9.63 1.65
CA LEU A 28 -3.14 9.31 2.27
C LEU A 28 -2.99 8.76 3.69
N ARG A 29 -2.01 7.89 3.91
CA ARG A 29 -1.70 7.34 5.24
C ARG A 29 -1.28 8.44 6.22
N GLN A 30 -0.45 9.39 5.78
CA GLN A 30 -0.04 10.51 6.64
C GLN A 30 -1.25 11.39 6.99
N GLU A 31 -2.08 11.76 6.01
CA GLU A 31 -3.30 12.53 6.25
C GLU A 31 -4.27 11.79 7.19
N HIS A 32 -4.36 10.46 7.07
CA HIS A 32 -5.17 9.62 7.94
C HIS A 32 -4.65 9.65 9.38
N ILE A 33 -3.34 9.51 9.59
CA ILE A 33 -2.72 9.60 10.93
C ILE A 33 -2.96 10.96 11.57
N ASP A 34 -2.79 12.04 10.80
CA ASP A 34 -2.99 13.42 11.28
C ASP A 34 -4.45 13.67 11.65
N THR A 35 -5.39 13.22 10.80
CA THR A 35 -6.83 13.37 11.04
C THR A 35 -7.30 12.52 12.22
N GLN A 36 -6.80 11.29 12.35
CA GLN A 36 -7.11 10.41 13.48
C GLN A 36 -6.61 11.02 14.80
N SER A 37 -5.39 11.57 14.81
CA SER A 37 -4.83 12.23 15.99
C SER A 37 -5.69 13.41 16.44
N ARG A 38 -6.14 14.23 15.49
CA ARG A 38 -7.06 15.35 15.76
C ARG A 38 -8.42 14.89 16.29
N LEU A 39 -8.97 13.80 15.74
CA LEU A 39 -10.21 13.21 16.24
C LEU A 39 -10.07 12.72 17.68
N ASP A 40 -8.96 12.04 17.99
CA ASP A 40 -8.67 11.54 19.34
C ASP A 40 -8.56 12.69 20.36
N GLU A 41 -7.95 13.81 19.98
CA GLU A 41 -7.91 15.03 20.80
C GLU A 41 -9.31 15.60 21.06
N LEU A 42 -10.14 15.71 20.03
CA LEU A 42 -11.53 16.19 20.17
C LEU A 42 -12.35 15.28 21.09
N LEU A 43 -12.18 13.96 20.98
CA LEU A 43 -12.87 12.98 21.81
C LEU A 43 -12.43 13.07 23.29
N LYS A 44 -11.14 13.30 23.57
CA LYS A 44 -10.62 13.50 24.93
C LYS A 44 -11.21 14.74 25.61
N HIS A 45 -11.44 15.82 24.87
CA HIS A 45 -11.99 17.08 25.41
C HIS A 45 -13.53 17.12 25.49
N ARG A 46 -14.22 16.09 24.98
CA ARG A 46 -15.70 16.00 24.96
C ARG A 46 -16.35 16.08 26.34
N GLY A 47 -15.65 15.65 27.39
CA GLY A 47 -16.15 15.71 28.78
C GLY A 47 -16.25 17.12 29.37
N SER A 48 -15.62 18.13 28.76
CA SER A 48 -15.56 19.49 29.33
C SER A 48 -16.37 20.55 28.56
N ASN A 49 -16.67 20.34 27.27
CA ASN A 49 -17.28 21.36 26.39
C ASN A 49 -18.29 20.76 25.40
N GLY A 50 -19.42 20.23 25.90
CA GLY A 50 -20.51 19.66 25.08
C GLY A 50 -21.28 20.69 24.23
N SER A 51 -20.59 21.37 23.31
CA SER A 51 -21.17 22.36 22.38
C SER A 51 -21.50 21.74 21.02
N SER A 52 -22.50 22.28 20.32
CA SER A 52 -22.90 21.84 18.97
C SER A 52 -21.74 21.88 17.97
N SER A 53 -20.89 22.91 18.05
CA SER A 53 -19.73 23.10 17.17
C SER A 53 -18.66 22.02 17.34
N SER A 54 -18.48 21.50 18.57
CA SER A 54 -17.55 20.39 18.83
C SER A 54 -18.04 19.08 18.20
N ASN A 55 -19.36 18.85 18.16
CA ASN A 55 -19.94 17.66 17.53
C ASN A 55 -19.80 17.68 16.00
N GLU A 56 -20.01 18.83 15.36
CA GLU A 56 -19.81 18.99 13.91
C GLU A 56 -18.36 18.73 13.50
N ALA A 57 -17.40 19.28 14.25
CA ALA A 57 -15.97 19.05 13.99
C ALA A 57 -15.58 17.57 14.12
N MET A 58 -16.14 16.84 15.10
CA MET A 58 -15.93 15.40 15.26
C MET A 58 -16.53 14.60 14.09
N GLN A 59 -17.76 14.92 13.66
CA GLN A 59 -18.39 14.24 12.53
C GLN A 59 -17.61 14.46 11.23
N GLN A 60 -17.12 15.68 10.99
CA GLN A 60 -16.27 15.98 9.84
C GLN A 60 -14.95 15.21 9.89
N ALA A 61 -14.29 15.18 11.05
CA ALA A 61 -13.04 14.44 11.22
C ALA A 61 -13.25 12.93 10.99
N GLN A 62 -14.31 12.34 11.53
CA GLN A 62 -14.67 10.94 11.28
C GLN A 62 -14.95 10.68 9.79
N GLY A 63 -15.73 11.54 9.13
CA GLY A 63 -16.01 11.41 7.70
C GLY A 63 -14.74 11.48 6.83
N ASN A 64 -13.77 12.29 7.24
CA ASN A 64 -12.47 12.38 6.58
C ASN A 64 -11.64 11.10 6.79
N VAL A 65 -11.59 10.56 8.01
CA VAL A 65 -10.94 9.27 8.30
C VAL A 65 -11.51 8.17 7.41
N ASP A 66 -12.85 8.04 7.37
CA ASP A 66 -13.53 7.03 6.57
C ASP A 66 -13.27 7.22 5.07
N ARG A 67 -13.19 8.47 4.58
CA ARG A 67 -12.86 8.79 3.19
C ARG A 67 -11.43 8.37 2.84
N LEU A 68 -10.47 8.68 3.71
CA LEU A 68 -9.07 8.34 3.48
C LEU A 68 -8.84 6.83 3.49
N ALA A 69 -9.51 6.11 4.41
CA ALA A 69 -9.48 4.66 4.44
C ALA A 69 -10.00 4.04 3.13
N ARG A 70 -11.10 4.57 2.56
CA ARG A 70 -11.61 4.12 1.26
C ARG A 70 -10.65 4.37 0.11
N LEU A 71 -10.04 5.55 0.04
CA LEU A 71 -9.05 5.87 -1.00
C LEU A 71 -7.81 4.96 -0.92
N MET A 72 -7.39 4.61 0.30
CA MET A 72 -6.30 3.65 0.49
C MET A 72 -6.71 2.25 0.02
N GLU A 73 -7.91 1.78 0.39
CA GLU A 73 -8.46 0.50 -0.06
C GLU A 73 -8.52 0.43 -1.60
N GLU A 74 -9.04 1.48 -2.26
CA GLU A 74 -9.08 1.57 -3.72
C GLU A 74 -7.69 1.40 -4.34
N GLY A 75 -6.67 2.11 -3.84
CA GLY A 75 -5.30 1.96 -4.32
C GLY A 75 -4.72 0.55 -4.11
N PHE A 76 -5.08 -0.14 -3.03
CA PHE A 76 -4.69 -1.55 -2.85
C PHE A 76 -5.40 -2.48 -3.81
N GLN A 77 -6.70 -2.25 -4.06
CA GLN A 77 -7.46 -3.03 -5.03
C GLN A 77 -6.90 -2.88 -6.44
N ASP A 78 -6.43 -1.69 -6.82
CA ASP A 78 -5.77 -1.47 -8.11
C ASP A 78 -4.50 -2.33 -8.26
N ILE A 79 -3.66 -2.39 -7.20
CA ILE A 79 -2.44 -3.25 -7.19
C ILE A 79 -2.81 -4.74 -7.27
N LEU A 80 -3.80 -5.16 -6.50
CA LEU A 80 -4.26 -6.55 -6.48
C LEU A 80 -4.90 -6.95 -7.83
N ALA A 81 -5.61 -6.03 -8.48
CA ALA A 81 -6.25 -6.25 -9.77
C ALA A 81 -5.24 -6.51 -10.90
N GLU A 82 -4.06 -5.92 -10.83
CA GLU A 82 -2.96 -6.24 -11.75
C GLU A 82 -2.41 -7.67 -11.54
N GLY A 83 -2.63 -8.26 -10.36
CA GLY A 83 -2.09 -9.56 -9.96
C GLY A 83 -0.81 -9.46 -9.13
N ILE A 84 -0.50 -8.27 -8.61
CA ILE A 84 0.68 -7.99 -7.79
C ILE A 84 0.34 -8.26 -6.33
N ILE A 85 1.31 -8.82 -5.59
CA ILE A 85 1.12 -9.17 -4.18
C ILE A 85 1.82 -8.13 -3.32
N VAL A 86 1.05 -7.35 -2.56
CA VAL A 86 1.61 -6.41 -1.59
C VAL A 86 2.11 -7.16 -0.35
N ARG A 87 3.39 -6.98 -0.01
CA ARG A 87 4.03 -7.62 1.17
C ARG A 87 4.16 -6.67 2.33
N ASP A 88 4.60 -5.45 2.07
CA ASP A 88 4.67 -4.40 3.08
C ASP A 88 4.34 -3.05 2.47
N VAL A 89 3.27 -2.45 2.97
CA VAL A 89 2.80 -1.13 2.54
C VAL A 89 3.77 -0.03 2.98
N ALA A 90 4.41 -0.16 4.15
CA ALA A 90 5.22 0.90 4.71
C ALA A 90 6.49 1.16 3.89
N SER A 91 7.12 0.09 3.41
CA SER A 91 8.30 0.16 2.54
C SER A 91 7.97 0.09 1.04
N GLY A 92 6.71 -0.11 0.66
CA GLY A 92 6.32 -0.32 -0.74
C GLY A 92 6.84 -1.65 -1.31
N LEU A 93 6.94 -2.69 -0.46
CA LEU A 93 7.42 -4.01 -0.85
C LEU A 93 6.31 -4.80 -1.54
N VAL A 94 6.57 -5.23 -2.78
CA VAL A 94 5.65 -6.06 -3.56
C VAL A 94 6.36 -7.21 -4.25
N ASP A 95 5.60 -8.28 -4.46
CA ASP A 95 6.01 -9.47 -5.20
C ASP A 95 5.17 -9.62 -6.46
N PHE A 96 5.83 -9.82 -7.60
CA PHE A 96 5.22 -10.20 -8.86
C PHE A 96 5.36 -11.71 -9.06
N PRO A 97 4.25 -12.47 -9.17
CA PRO A 97 4.33 -13.87 -9.58
C PRO A 97 5.00 -13.99 -10.94
N SER A 98 6.01 -14.85 -11.07
CA SER A 98 6.76 -15.03 -12.30
C SER A 98 7.22 -16.48 -12.44
N GLN A 99 7.70 -16.83 -13.63
CA GLN A 99 8.26 -18.15 -13.92
C GLN A 99 9.70 -18.02 -14.42
N ARG A 100 10.62 -18.77 -13.80
CA ARG A 100 12.03 -18.84 -14.20
C ARG A 100 12.45 -20.31 -14.28
N GLU A 101 12.92 -20.74 -15.45
CA GLU A 101 13.37 -22.12 -15.70
C GLU A 101 12.34 -23.17 -15.24
N ASP A 102 11.09 -23.03 -15.68
CA ASP A 102 9.95 -23.90 -15.32
C ASP A 102 9.57 -23.91 -13.82
N ARG A 103 10.14 -23.01 -13.01
CA ARG A 103 9.81 -22.86 -11.58
C ARG A 103 9.04 -21.57 -11.33
N GLU A 104 8.03 -21.64 -10.47
CA GLU A 104 7.33 -20.45 -9.97
C GLU A 104 8.23 -19.70 -8.97
N VAL A 105 8.46 -18.43 -9.25
CA VAL A 105 9.26 -17.52 -8.44
C VAL A 105 8.48 -16.22 -8.22
N PHE A 106 8.98 -15.37 -7.32
CA PHE A 106 8.50 -14.01 -7.16
C PHE A 106 9.60 -13.04 -7.54
N LEU A 107 9.30 -12.08 -8.41
CA LEU A 107 10.14 -10.91 -8.63
C LEU A 107 9.79 -9.90 -7.55
N CYS A 108 10.78 -9.38 -6.84
CA CYS A 108 10.53 -8.52 -5.70
C CYS A 108 11.00 -7.10 -6.00
N TRP A 109 10.15 -6.14 -5.69
CA TRP A 109 10.45 -4.71 -5.78
C TRP A 109 10.18 -4.03 -4.45
N ILE A 110 11.02 -3.07 -4.09
CA ILE A 110 10.82 -2.20 -2.95
C ILE A 110 10.79 -0.74 -3.40
N GLY A 111 9.95 0.07 -2.75
CA GLY A 111 9.82 1.49 -3.05
C GLY A 111 11.17 2.21 -3.06
N GLY A 112 11.46 2.89 -4.17
CA GLY A 112 12.71 3.62 -4.39
C GLY A 112 13.72 2.91 -5.29
N GLU A 113 13.47 1.67 -5.72
CA GLU A 113 14.24 1.02 -6.78
C GLU A 113 13.72 1.45 -8.17
N GLU A 114 14.60 1.86 -9.08
CA GLU A 114 14.22 2.24 -10.47
C GLU A 114 13.73 1.05 -11.29
N GLN A 115 14.17 -0.16 -10.95
CA GLN A 115 13.84 -1.39 -11.65
C GLN A 115 13.93 -2.58 -10.70
N ILE A 116 13.25 -3.66 -11.06
CA ILE A 116 13.29 -4.93 -10.35
C ILE A 116 14.65 -5.60 -10.58
N GLY A 117 15.44 -5.67 -9.51
CA GLY A 117 16.77 -6.29 -9.53
C GLY A 117 16.85 -7.64 -8.82
N PHE A 118 15.77 -8.06 -8.15
CA PHE A 118 15.80 -9.22 -7.26
C PHE A 118 14.61 -10.16 -7.47
N TRP A 119 14.83 -11.43 -7.17
CA TRP A 119 13.80 -12.47 -7.16
C TRP A 119 13.97 -13.40 -5.96
N HIS A 120 12.93 -14.12 -5.57
CA HIS A 120 13.03 -15.20 -4.59
C HIS A 120 12.10 -16.37 -4.92
N GLU A 121 12.42 -17.54 -4.36
CA GLU A 121 11.58 -18.73 -4.49
C GLU A 121 10.24 -18.53 -3.76
N THR A 122 9.17 -19.14 -4.26
CA THR A 122 7.82 -19.06 -3.65
C THR A 122 7.74 -19.64 -2.24
N ASN A 123 8.66 -20.54 -1.89
CA ASN A 123 8.78 -21.16 -0.57
C ASN A 123 9.72 -20.41 0.39
N ARG A 124 10.34 -19.31 -0.05
CA ARG A 124 11.24 -18.47 0.76
C ARG A 124 10.72 -17.03 0.77
N GLY A 125 10.98 -16.32 1.87
CA GLY A 125 10.67 -14.89 1.98
C GLY A 125 11.75 -13.99 1.38
N PHE A 126 11.44 -12.70 1.27
CA PHE A 126 12.30 -11.61 0.80
C PHE A 126 13.75 -11.62 1.31
N THR A 127 13.99 -12.11 2.53
CA THR A 127 15.34 -12.20 3.12
C THR A 127 16.29 -13.13 2.35
N HIS A 128 15.76 -13.98 1.46
CA HIS A 128 16.54 -14.88 0.61
C HIS A 128 16.54 -14.45 -0.85
N ARG A 129 16.33 -13.15 -1.11
CA ARG A 129 16.35 -12.61 -2.47
C ARG A 129 17.69 -12.84 -3.16
N GLN A 130 17.62 -13.22 -4.42
CA GLN A 130 18.75 -13.42 -5.31
C GLN A 130 18.73 -12.32 -6.37
N PRO A 131 19.89 -11.78 -6.77
CA PRO A 131 19.96 -10.85 -7.89
C PRO A 131 19.51 -11.55 -9.19
N LEU A 132 18.88 -10.80 -10.08
CA LEU A 132 18.35 -11.28 -11.35
C LEU A 132 19.43 -11.58 -12.39
#